data_AF-A0A6J4NPJ6-F1
#
_entry.id   AF-A0A6J4NPJ6-F1
#
_cell.length_a   1.000
_cell.length_b   1.000
_cell.length_c   1.000
_cell.angle_alpha   90.00
_cell.angle_beta   90.00
_cell.angle_gamma   90.00
#
_symmetry.space_group_name_H-M   'P 1'
#
loop_
_entity.id
_entity.type
_entity.pdbx_description
1 polymer ?
#
loop_
_entity_poly.entity_id
_entity_poly.type
_entity_poly.pdbx_seq_one_letter_code
_entity_poly.pdbx_strand_id
1 'polypeptide(L)'
;KYILCSIVVVICGLSAFTFAKAQSSARDMRMISYAKNLRVSRLDSALPNQRFETWLRSLVGAKAVINWEINDCGAQSGIAGDDSHINPPLCAETQAKLPDERQVIISIAVGTHKAGIKGSPDVVGAVYYNRDKTVELNKLRELPALLRK
;
A
#
# COMPACT_ATOMS: atom_id res chain seq x y z
N LYS A 1 -69.56 13.70 1.71
CA LYS A 1 -69.07 14.19 0.39
C LYS A 1 -67.61 13.72 0.24
N TYR A 2 -67.35 12.84 -0.76
CA TYR A 2 -66.07 12.30 -1.30
C TYR A 2 -65.22 11.44 -0.32
N ILE A 3 -65.14 10.10 -0.42
CA ILE A 3 -64.63 9.12 -1.43
C ILE A 3 -63.09 9.08 -1.57
N LEU A 4 -62.58 7.85 -1.42
CA LEU A 4 -61.21 7.34 -1.55
C LEU A 4 -60.39 7.87 -2.74
N CYS A 5 -59.07 7.92 -2.58
CA CYS A 5 -58.16 7.45 -3.62
C CYS A 5 -56.86 6.88 -3.02
N SER A 6 -56.67 5.59 -3.25
CA SER A 6 -55.51 4.78 -2.94
C SER A 6 -54.23 5.23 -3.69
N ILE A 7 -53.12 4.56 -3.35
CA ILE A 7 -51.94 4.21 -4.19
C ILE A 7 -50.62 4.87 -3.76
N VAL A 8 -49.84 4.05 -3.03
CA VAL A 8 -48.40 3.79 -3.23
C VAL A 8 -47.53 4.96 -3.66
N VAL A 9 -46.75 5.52 -2.72
CA VAL A 9 -45.41 6.04 -3.05
C VAL A 9 -44.39 5.57 -2.02
N VAL A 10 -43.75 4.47 -2.40
CA VAL A 10 -42.31 4.23 -2.36
C VAL A 10 -41.62 4.20 -1.00
N ILE A 11 -41.41 2.95 -0.57
CA ILE A 11 -40.26 2.44 0.18
C ILE A 11 -38.98 3.21 -0.23
N CYS A 12 -38.51 4.17 0.56
CA CYS A 12 -37.23 4.85 0.31
C CYS A 12 -36.48 5.19 1.59
N GLY A 13 -36.63 4.35 2.61
CA GLY A 13 -36.03 4.56 3.94
C GLY A 13 -35.02 3.50 4.34
N LEU A 14 -34.13 3.03 3.44
CA LEU A 14 -33.06 2.07 3.79
C LEU A 14 -32.02 1.91 2.66
N SER A 15 -31.37 2.98 2.18
CA SER A 15 -30.26 2.85 1.20
C SER A 15 -29.37 4.10 1.14
N ALA A 16 -28.62 4.41 2.20
CA ALA A 16 -27.65 5.51 2.16
C ALA A 16 -26.37 5.20 2.97
N PHE A 17 -25.68 4.08 2.69
CA PHE A 17 -24.39 3.79 3.35
C PHE A 17 -23.33 3.09 2.48
N THR A 18 -23.39 3.12 1.15
CA THR A 18 -22.44 2.33 0.31
C THR A 18 -21.35 3.11 -0.43
N PHE A 19 -21.36 4.46 -0.44
CA PHE A 19 -20.46 5.20 -1.34
C PHE A 19 -19.01 5.40 -0.82
N ALA A 20 -18.80 5.49 0.50
CA ALA A 20 -17.48 5.85 1.05
C ALA A 20 -16.39 4.75 0.86
N LYS A 21 -16.74 3.46 1.04
CA LYS A 21 -15.79 2.34 0.88
C LYS A 21 -15.35 2.10 -0.57
N ALA A 22 -16.22 2.39 -1.54
CA ALA A 22 -15.92 2.16 -2.95
C ALA A 22 -14.89 3.16 -3.50
N GLN A 23 -14.92 4.41 -3.02
CA GLN A 23 -13.98 5.44 -3.44
C GLN A 23 -12.58 5.21 -2.85
N SER A 24 -12.48 4.80 -1.57
CA SER A 24 -11.19 4.45 -0.97
C SER A 24 -10.57 3.25 -1.67
N SER A 25 -11.33 2.18 -1.94
CA SER A 25 -10.80 1.01 -2.63
C SER A 25 -10.31 1.31 -4.05
N ALA A 26 -11.04 2.14 -4.82
CA ALA A 26 -10.62 2.53 -6.16
C ALA A 26 -9.34 3.39 -6.17
N ARG A 27 -9.19 4.30 -5.20
CA ARG A 27 -7.97 5.08 -5.01
C ARG A 27 -6.80 4.17 -4.64
N ASP A 28 -7.01 3.28 -3.68
CA ASP A 28 -5.96 2.42 -3.15
C ASP A 28 -5.49 1.43 -4.22
N MET A 29 -6.41 0.85 -5.02
CA MET A 29 -6.05 0.03 -6.18
C MET A 29 -5.19 0.80 -7.21
N ARG A 30 -5.49 2.08 -7.47
CA ARG A 30 -4.67 2.91 -8.38
C ARG A 30 -3.27 3.15 -7.83
N MET A 31 -3.15 3.43 -6.53
CA MET A 31 -1.87 3.66 -5.86
C MET A 31 -1.02 2.38 -5.78
N ILE A 32 -1.64 1.25 -5.44
CA ILE A 32 -0.98 -0.07 -5.45
C ILE A 32 -0.53 -0.41 -6.87
N SER A 33 -1.38 -0.20 -7.89
CA SER A 33 -1.02 -0.41 -9.29
C SER A 33 0.18 0.46 -9.70
N TYR A 34 0.20 1.73 -9.29
CA TYR A 34 1.34 2.61 -9.52
C TYR A 34 2.62 2.04 -8.89
N ALA A 35 2.59 1.65 -7.61
CA ALA A 35 3.73 1.10 -6.90
C ALA A 35 4.26 -0.20 -7.54
N LYS A 36 3.36 -1.14 -7.88
CA LYS A 36 3.70 -2.39 -8.56
C LYS A 36 4.45 -2.17 -9.88
N ASN A 37 4.06 -1.12 -10.62
CA ASN A 37 4.61 -0.80 -11.93
C ASN A 37 5.84 0.15 -11.88
N LEU A 38 6.25 0.64 -10.70
CA LEU A 38 7.47 1.44 -10.58
C LEU A 38 8.68 0.66 -11.06
N ARG A 39 9.57 1.32 -11.80
CA ARG A 39 10.90 0.75 -12.09
C ARG A 39 11.68 0.72 -10.78
N VAL A 40 12.15 -0.45 -10.35
CA VAL A 40 12.89 -0.56 -9.08
C VAL A 40 14.18 0.26 -9.10
N SER A 41 14.77 0.49 -10.28
CA SER A 41 15.90 1.41 -10.47
C SER A 41 15.60 2.89 -10.13
N ARG A 42 14.32 3.29 -10.06
CA ARG A 42 13.92 4.62 -9.58
C ARG A 42 13.92 4.72 -8.05
N LEU A 43 13.78 3.60 -7.37
CA LEU A 43 13.81 3.49 -5.90
C LEU A 43 15.23 3.22 -5.42
N ASP A 44 16.02 2.48 -6.21
CA ASP A 44 17.41 2.23 -5.94
C ASP A 44 18.20 2.08 -7.25
N SER A 45 19.07 3.04 -7.56
CA SER A 45 19.72 3.17 -8.87
C SER A 45 20.62 2.01 -9.29
N ALA A 46 21.14 1.20 -8.36
CA ALA A 46 21.92 0.00 -8.72
C ALA A 46 21.06 -1.25 -8.94
N LEU A 47 19.74 -1.15 -8.78
CA LEU A 47 18.83 -2.23 -9.13
C LEU A 47 18.43 -2.17 -10.62
N PRO A 48 18.05 -3.32 -11.21
CA PRO A 48 17.68 -3.40 -12.62
C PRO A 48 16.49 -2.51 -12.99
N ASN A 49 16.46 -2.10 -14.26
CA ASN A 49 15.35 -1.33 -14.82
C ASN A 49 14.13 -2.22 -15.12
N GLN A 50 13.52 -2.81 -14.09
CA GLN A 50 12.34 -3.67 -14.17
C GLN A 50 11.25 -3.21 -13.20
N ARG A 51 10.00 -3.65 -13.44
CA ARG A 51 8.86 -3.34 -12.55
C ARG A 51 9.09 -3.92 -11.15
N PHE A 52 8.70 -3.18 -10.13
CA PHE A 52 8.90 -3.51 -8.74
C PHE A 52 8.27 -4.86 -8.38
N GLU A 53 7.02 -5.11 -8.78
CA GLU A 53 6.35 -6.38 -8.47
C GLU A 53 7.06 -7.57 -9.14
N THR A 54 7.52 -7.41 -10.38
CA THR A 54 8.28 -8.44 -11.10
C THR A 54 9.61 -8.73 -10.41
N TRP A 55 10.35 -7.67 -10.04
CA TRP A 55 11.60 -7.80 -9.29
C TRP A 55 11.39 -8.52 -7.97
N LEU A 56 10.45 -8.05 -7.14
CA LEU A 56 10.18 -8.63 -5.84
C LEU A 56 9.78 -10.10 -5.97
N ARG A 57 8.86 -10.41 -6.89
CA ARG A 57 8.44 -11.79 -7.18
C ARG A 57 9.60 -12.70 -7.58
N SER A 58 10.56 -12.18 -8.36
CA SER A 58 11.76 -12.94 -8.74
C SER A 58 12.66 -13.29 -7.56
N LEU A 59 12.66 -12.46 -6.51
CA LEU A 59 13.45 -12.69 -5.30
C LEU A 59 12.76 -13.63 -4.31
N VAL A 60 11.47 -13.39 -4.04
CA VAL A 60 10.73 -14.16 -3.01
C VAL A 60 10.19 -15.50 -3.54
N GLY A 61 10.17 -15.68 -4.86
CA GLY A 61 9.71 -16.89 -5.53
C GLY A 61 8.20 -16.97 -5.72
N ALA A 62 7.78 -17.92 -6.55
CA ALA A 62 6.38 -18.10 -6.96
C ALA A 62 5.46 -18.54 -5.80
N LYS A 63 6.01 -19.22 -4.78
CA LYS A 63 5.24 -19.72 -3.63
C LYS A 63 5.02 -18.68 -2.54
N ALA A 64 5.66 -17.51 -2.61
CA ALA A 64 5.45 -16.45 -1.64
C ALA A 64 4.06 -15.81 -1.81
N VAL A 65 3.41 -15.50 -0.70
CA VAL A 65 2.17 -14.72 -0.69
C VAL A 65 2.56 -13.25 -0.59
N ILE A 66 2.10 -12.43 -1.54
CA ILE A 66 2.39 -10.98 -1.56
C ILE A 66 1.08 -10.23 -1.42
N ASN A 67 0.93 -9.55 -0.28
CA ASN A 67 -0.22 -8.68 0.01
C ASN A 67 0.19 -7.22 -0.11
N TRP A 68 -0.78 -6.37 -0.43
CA TRP A 68 -0.59 -4.94 -0.60
C TRP A 68 -1.63 -4.16 0.17
N GLU A 69 -1.23 -3.02 0.72
CA GLU A 69 -2.13 -2.05 1.33
C GLU A 69 -1.65 -0.62 1.08
N ILE A 70 -2.55 0.33 1.33
CA ILE A 70 -2.22 1.75 1.44
C ILE A 70 -2.31 2.15 2.91
N ASN A 71 -1.23 2.71 3.45
CA ASN A 71 -1.15 3.20 4.83
C ASN A 71 -0.49 4.59 4.88
N ASP A 72 -0.40 5.16 6.08
CA ASP A 72 0.12 6.51 6.37
C ASP A 72 1.65 6.58 6.53
N CYS A 73 2.38 5.60 5.98
CA CYS A 73 3.83 5.47 6.11
C CYS A 73 4.35 5.47 7.56
N GLY A 74 3.52 5.10 8.54
CA GLY A 74 3.91 5.12 9.95
C GLY A 74 3.89 6.52 10.58
N ALA A 75 3.16 7.49 9.99
CA ALA A 75 2.98 8.85 10.52
C ALA A 75 2.16 8.92 11.85
N GLN A 76 2.03 7.82 12.59
CA GLN A 76 1.45 7.78 13.93
C GLN A 76 2.48 8.20 14.99
N SER A 77 3.25 9.28 14.76
CA SER A 77 3.98 9.91 15.86
C SER A 77 2.99 10.84 16.58
N GLY A 78 2.56 10.45 17.78
CA GLY A 78 1.70 11.23 18.67
C GLY A 78 2.35 12.52 19.20
N ILE A 79 3.22 13.17 18.40
CA ILE A 79 3.94 14.39 18.73
C ILE A 79 3.11 15.56 18.17
N ALA A 80 2.54 16.36 19.07
CA ALA A 80 1.88 17.61 18.69
C ALA A 80 2.93 18.59 18.12
N GLY A 81 2.73 19.03 16.87
CA GLY A 81 3.55 20.08 16.24
C GLY A 81 4.27 19.71 14.95
N ASP A 82 4.11 18.48 14.43
CA ASP A 82 4.56 18.14 13.07
C ASP A 82 3.41 18.33 12.06
N ASP A 83 3.65 19.12 11.01
CA ASP A 83 2.70 19.33 9.91
C ASP A 83 2.42 18.03 9.13
N SER A 84 3.14 16.93 9.40
CA SER A 84 2.80 15.58 8.93
C SER A 84 1.39 15.14 9.32
N HIS A 85 0.80 15.71 10.38
CA HIS A 85 -0.62 15.50 10.73
C HIS A 85 -1.59 16.14 9.72
N ILE A 86 -1.16 17.17 8.99
CA ILE A 86 -2.04 17.98 8.11
C ILE A 86 -2.19 17.34 6.71
N ASN A 87 -1.22 16.53 6.27
CA ASN A 87 -1.25 15.78 5.01
C ASN A 87 -0.19 14.67 5.01
N PRO A 88 -0.39 13.57 5.76
CA PRO A 88 0.62 12.54 5.88
C PRO A 88 0.90 11.89 4.52
N PRO A 89 2.15 11.44 4.30
CA PRO A 89 2.48 10.68 3.12
C PRO A 89 1.67 9.38 3.09
N LEU A 90 1.33 8.94 1.89
CA LEU A 90 0.69 7.66 1.63
C LEU A 90 1.73 6.69 1.11
N CYS A 91 1.82 5.55 1.77
CA CYS A 91 2.68 4.44 1.36
C CYS A 91 1.85 3.35 0.71
N ALA A 92 2.33 2.85 -0.41
CA ALA A 92 1.97 1.53 -0.87
C ALA A 92 2.91 0.52 -0.22
N GLU A 93 2.38 -0.25 0.73
CA GLU A 93 3.15 -1.25 1.45
C GLU A 93 2.90 -2.62 0.85
N THR A 94 3.99 -3.36 0.65
CA THR A 94 3.94 -4.78 0.30
C THR A 94 4.43 -5.61 1.47
N GLN A 95 3.74 -6.73 1.70
CA GLN A 95 4.17 -7.76 2.64
C GLN A 95 4.29 -9.08 1.88
N ALA A 96 5.52 -9.54 1.67
CA ALA A 96 5.82 -10.82 1.04
C ALA A 96 6.18 -11.86 2.11
N LYS A 97 5.32 -12.86 2.28
CA LYS A 97 5.52 -13.99 3.20
C LYS A 97 6.00 -15.21 2.42
N LEU A 98 7.18 -15.72 2.77
CA LEU A 98 7.79 -16.89 2.14
C LEU A 98 7.35 -18.18 2.87
N PRO A 99 7.44 -19.36 2.20
CA PRO A 99 7.01 -20.63 2.80
C PRO A 99 7.80 -21.09 4.03
N ASP A 100 9.02 -20.55 4.21
CA ASP A 100 9.90 -20.85 5.33
C ASP A 100 9.79 -19.80 6.46
N GLU A 101 8.63 -19.16 6.55
CA GLU A 101 8.26 -18.14 7.56
C GLU A 101 9.11 -16.86 7.50
N ARG A 102 10.00 -16.71 6.52
CA ARG A 102 10.63 -15.42 6.24
C ARG A 102 9.58 -14.43 5.72
N GLN A 103 9.74 -13.17 6.07
CA GLN A 103 8.86 -12.10 5.61
C GLN A 103 9.67 -10.88 5.18
N VAL A 104 9.20 -10.21 4.14
CA VAL A 104 9.73 -8.93 3.67
C VAL A 104 8.60 -7.92 3.67
N ILE A 105 8.80 -6.79 4.32
CA ILE A 105 7.88 -5.65 4.29
C ILE A 105 8.61 -4.48 3.61
N ILE A 106 7.98 -3.85 2.62
CA ILE A 106 8.53 -2.67 1.94
C ILE A 106 7.43 -1.63 1.80
N SER A 107 7.67 -0.43 2.31
CA SER A 107 6.73 0.69 2.30
C SER A 107 7.28 1.77 1.36
N ILE A 108 6.58 2.01 0.24
CA ILE A 108 6.98 2.98 -0.78
C ILE A 108 6.07 4.19 -0.67
N ALA A 109 6.63 5.37 -0.37
CA ALA A 109 5.88 6.63 -0.47
C ALA A 109 5.48 6.87 -1.94
N VAL A 110 4.18 7.01 -2.18
CA VAL A 110 3.63 7.20 -3.53
C VAL A 110 2.86 8.51 -3.69
N GLY A 111 2.61 9.22 -2.59
CA GLY A 111 1.87 10.48 -2.63
C GLY A 111 1.35 10.91 -1.28
N THR A 112 0.20 11.60 -1.24
CA THR A 112 -0.45 12.03 0.00
C THR A 112 -1.97 11.92 -0.10
N HIS A 113 -2.67 11.99 1.04
CA HIS A 113 -4.14 11.95 1.08
C HIS A 113 -4.80 13.03 0.22
N LYS A 114 -4.30 14.27 0.28
CA LYS A 114 -4.88 15.40 -0.46
C LYS A 114 -4.55 15.39 -1.96
N ALA A 115 -3.35 14.98 -2.33
CA ALA A 115 -2.86 15.12 -3.70
C ALA A 115 -2.97 13.83 -4.54
N GLY A 116 -3.24 12.69 -3.93
CA GLY A 116 -3.12 11.39 -4.61
C GLY A 116 -1.67 11.08 -4.95
N ILE A 117 -1.43 10.39 -6.07
CA ILE A 117 -0.07 10.05 -6.53
C ILE A 117 0.64 11.33 -6.95
N LYS A 118 1.70 11.72 -6.23
CA LYS A 118 2.45 12.94 -6.48
C LYS A 118 3.85 12.85 -5.89
N GLY A 119 4.81 13.52 -6.53
CA GLY A 119 6.20 13.57 -6.09
C GLY A 119 7.04 12.41 -6.63
N SER A 120 8.31 12.39 -6.24
CA SER A 120 9.21 11.27 -6.52
C SER A 120 8.94 10.15 -5.53
N PRO A 121 8.71 8.91 -5.99
CA PRO A 121 8.51 7.78 -5.09
C PRO A 121 9.82 7.47 -4.36
N ASP A 122 9.72 7.09 -3.10
CA ASP A 122 10.87 6.74 -2.27
C ASP A 122 10.54 5.58 -1.32
N VAL A 123 11.56 4.85 -0.89
CA VAL A 123 11.41 3.75 0.07
C VAL A 123 11.53 4.34 1.47
N VAL A 124 10.40 4.42 2.16
CA VAL A 124 10.34 4.96 3.53
C VAL A 124 10.79 3.90 4.54
N GLY A 125 10.51 2.63 4.26
CA GLY A 125 10.92 1.53 5.11
C GLY A 125 11.04 0.24 4.31
N ALA A 126 12.01 -0.59 4.69
CA ALA A 126 12.13 -1.95 4.21
C ALA A 126 12.67 -2.82 5.35
N VAL A 127 11.96 -3.89 5.68
CA VAL A 127 12.30 -4.77 6.80
C VAL A 127 12.23 -6.22 6.35
N TYR A 128 13.25 -6.98 6.72
CA TYR A 128 13.31 -8.42 6.55
C TYR A 128 13.18 -9.09 7.92
N TYR A 129 12.29 -10.07 8.01
CA TYR A 129 12.07 -10.90 9.18
C TYR A 129 12.43 -12.35 8.86
N ASN A 130 13.09 -13.01 9.80
CA ASN A 130 13.11 -14.45 9.92
C ASN A 130 12.87 -14.84 11.39
N ARG A 131 12.97 -16.14 11.72
CA ARG A 131 12.74 -16.64 13.08
C ARG A 131 13.62 -16.01 14.16
N ASP A 132 14.86 -15.64 13.82
CA ASP A 132 15.89 -15.28 14.79
C ASP A 132 16.27 -13.80 14.75
N LYS A 133 15.92 -13.09 13.68
CA LYS A 133 16.33 -11.70 13.44
C LYS A 133 15.28 -10.90 12.68
N THR A 134 15.23 -9.62 13.05
CA THR A 134 14.65 -8.54 12.25
C THR A 134 15.80 -7.69 11.73
N VAL A 135 15.80 -7.40 10.44
CA VAL A 135 16.82 -6.58 9.77
C VAL A 135 16.12 -5.46 9.05
N GLU A 136 16.38 -4.22 9.43
CA GLU A 136 16.02 -3.04 8.65
C GLU A 136 17.01 -2.85 7.50
N LEU A 137 16.50 -2.59 6.30
CA LEU A 137 17.31 -2.40 5.10
C LEU A 137 17.47 -0.92 4.83
N ASN A 138 18.71 -0.46 4.65
CA ASN A 138 18.98 0.92 4.22
C ASN A 138 18.74 1.10 2.71
N LYS A 139 18.96 0.03 1.93
CA LYS A 139 18.77 0.01 0.48
C LYS A 139 18.13 -1.31 0.02
N LEU A 140 17.26 -1.21 -0.99
CA LEU A 140 16.61 -2.39 -1.58
C LEU A 140 17.61 -3.38 -2.19
N ARG A 141 18.80 -2.91 -2.63
CA ARG A 141 19.88 -3.78 -3.12
C ARG A 141 20.39 -4.82 -2.11
N GLU A 142 20.10 -4.65 -0.82
CA GLU A 142 20.52 -5.58 0.23
C GLU A 142 19.64 -6.83 0.29
N LEU A 143 18.38 -6.71 -0.15
CA LEU A 143 17.37 -7.76 -0.04
C LEU A 143 17.78 -9.09 -0.70
N PRO A 144 18.36 -9.12 -1.92
CA PRO A 144 18.80 -10.37 -2.52
C PRO A 144 19.80 -11.15 -1.66
N ALA A 145 20.70 -10.48 -0.94
CA ALA A 145 21.68 -11.15 -0.09
C ALA A 145 21.02 -11.80 1.14
N LEU A 146 19.99 -11.15 1.71
CA LEU A 146 19.23 -11.68 2.85
C LEU A 146 18.32 -12.86 2.47
N LEU A 147 17.89 -12.91 1.21
CA LEU A 147 17.00 -13.96 0.71
C LEU A 147 17.72 -15.19 0.17
N ARG A 148 19.05 -15.11 -0.03
CA ARG A 148 19.88 -16.28 -0.35
C ARG A 148 19.82 -17.27 0.82
N LYS A 149 19.59 -18.53 0.47
CA LYS A 149 19.66 -19.65 1.41
C LYS A 149 21.11 -19.98 1.75
#